data_AF-A0AAN9S829-F1
#
_entry.id   AF-A0AAN9S829-F1
#
_cell.length_a   1.000
_cell.length_b   1.000
_cell.length_c   1.000
_cell.angle_alpha   90.00
_cell.angle_beta   90.00
_cell.angle_gamma   90.00
#
_symmetry.space_group_name_H-M   'P 1'
#
loop_
_entity.id
_entity.type
_entity.pdbx_description
1 polymer ?
#
loop_
_entity_poly.entity_id
_entity_poly.type
_entity_poly.pdbx_seq_one_letter_code
_entity_poly.pdbx_strand_id
1 'polypeptide(L)'
;MDDPPLQKIAISGPTLASLIQRFSTSPSAIHGLLYGHVTDLPATLSDDAAVEASPTLLATVTAFLSSPDPHLSAAAVPTHSAPFLGWFSARRRSPLRPSMREFSLTTSLSSQSQSPNPKPSPFIFLLLASPPSDPSHIHTHEYRAFQFCGGRFEPRSLDVVNIGPAFRGHYGAFSPSSPLPPLRYGPPRGSPMSDDGEERLGRLKQAAKDQRKLDACADGFDVGRLSRMMGSEAKSYTEGLEELYQKMLLKIENLTCLVEKTSAMVLEQLMWSAVTPDVVMSAKIAEKTHCQFDPSGKLTFGNFVDKRLESLAEALVE
;
A
#
# COMPACT_ATOMS: atom_id res chain seq x y z
N MET A 1 -4.44 -3.90 27.13
CA MET A 1 -3.60 -4.84 26.36
C MET A 1 -2.95 -3.98 25.31
N ASP A 2 -1.78 -3.45 25.64
CA ASP A 2 -1.10 -2.45 24.81
C ASP A 2 -0.45 -3.15 23.62
N ASP A 3 -0.64 -2.62 22.41
CA ASP A 3 0.01 -3.17 21.23
C ASP A 3 1.54 -3.03 21.39
N PRO A 4 2.34 -4.04 21.03
CA PRO A 4 3.79 -3.93 21.08
C PRO A 4 4.27 -2.68 20.30
N PRO A 5 5.17 -1.88 20.89
CA PRO A 5 5.59 -0.63 20.26
C PRO A 5 6.33 -0.91 18.96
N LEU A 6 5.91 -0.24 17.89
CA LEU A 6 6.58 -0.33 16.61
C LEU A 6 7.90 0.46 16.69
N GLN A 7 9.03 -0.20 16.46
CA GLN A 7 10.32 0.48 16.53
C GLN A 7 10.54 1.37 15.30
N LYS A 8 10.18 0.87 14.11
CA LYS A 8 10.38 1.56 12.84
C LYS A 8 9.35 1.15 11.81
N ILE A 9 9.09 2.03 10.85
CA ILE A 9 8.34 1.74 9.63
C ILE A 9 9.33 1.79 8.48
N ALA A 10 9.36 0.79 7.61
CA ALA A 10 10.18 0.77 6.41
C ALA A 10 9.29 0.89 5.16
N ILE A 11 9.75 1.64 4.17
CA ILE A 11 9.14 1.73 2.85
C ILE A 11 10.24 1.70 1.78
N SER A 12 9.97 1.04 0.66
CA SER A 12 10.93 1.05 -0.46
C SER A 12 10.96 2.43 -1.13
N GLY A 13 12.13 2.83 -1.63
CA GLY A 13 12.27 4.06 -2.43
C GLY A 13 11.27 4.15 -3.60
N PRO A 14 11.14 3.10 -4.44
CA PRO A 14 10.14 3.08 -5.52
C PRO A 14 8.69 3.24 -5.04
N THR A 15 8.30 2.59 -3.93
CA THR A 15 6.94 2.71 -3.38
C THR A 15 6.66 4.13 -2.90
N LEU A 16 7.60 4.74 -2.18
CA LEU A 16 7.48 6.12 -1.71
C LEU A 16 7.45 7.12 -2.87
N ALA A 17 8.33 6.94 -3.86
CA ALA A 17 8.38 7.78 -5.05
C ALA A 17 7.07 7.72 -5.85
N SER A 18 6.52 6.51 -6.03
CA SER A 18 5.22 6.31 -6.69
C SER A 18 4.09 7.01 -5.92
N LEU A 19 4.08 6.92 -4.57
CA LEU A 19 3.09 7.60 -3.74
C LEU A 19 3.18 9.14 -3.87
N ILE A 20 4.40 9.69 -3.83
CA ILE A 20 4.64 11.13 -4.01
C ILE A 20 4.22 11.55 -5.41
N GLN A 21 4.58 10.79 -6.46
CA GLN A 21 4.18 11.08 -7.83
C GLN A 21 2.65 11.16 -7.95
N ARG A 22 1.92 10.18 -7.38
CA ARG A 22 0.46 10.17 -7.38
C ARG A 22 -0.14 11.40 -6.70
N PHE A 23 0.44 11.83 -5.57
CA PHE A 23 0.02 13.05 -4.88
C PHE A 23 0.30 14.31 -5.70
N SER A 24 1.47 14.39 -6.35
CA SER A 24 1.87 15.53 -7.18
C SER A 24 1.02 15.67 -8.43
N THR A 25 0.64 14.57 -9.07
CA THR A 25 -0.22 14.57 -10.27
C THR A 25 -1.70 14.74 -9.97
N SER A 26 -2.14 14.51 -8.73
CA SER A 26 -3.55 14.64 -8.35
C SER A 26 -3.94 16.12 -8.23
N PRO A 27 -5.10 16.54 -8.77
CA PRO A 27 -5.61 17.90 -8.60
C PRO A 27 -6.07 18.20 -7.16
N SER A 28 -6.36 17.16 -6.37
CA SER A 28 -6.90 17.27 -5.02
C SER A 28 -6.12 16.40 -4.02
N ALA A 29 -6.49 16.52 -2.73
CA ALA A 29 -5.99 15.64 -1.69
C ALA A 29 -6.30 14.17 -2.03
N ILE A 30 -5.35 13.28 -1.75
CA ILE A 30 -5.52 11.85 -1.99
C ILE A 30 -5.45 11.09 -0.67
N HIS A 31 -6.13 9.96 -0.60
CA HIS A 31 -6.04 9.04 0.53
C HIS A 31 -6.14 7.61 0.01
N GLY A 32 -5.74 6.66 0.83
CA GLY A 32 -5.67 5.27 0.39
C GLY A 32 -5.16 4.32 1.45
N LEU A 33 -5.13 3.05 1.10
CA LEU A 33 -4.77 1.95 1.99
C LEU A 33 -3.30 1.57 1.80
N LEU A 34 -2.67 1.12 2.88
CA LEU A 34 -1.29 0.63 2.93
C LEU A 34 -1.28 -0.86 3.22
N TYR A 35 -0.47 -1.59 2.46
CA TYR A 35 -0.29 -3.02 2.56
C TYR A 35 1.17 -3.37 2.75
N GLY A 36 1.41 -4.49 3.43
CA GLY A 36 2.75 -4.94 3.74
C GLY A 36 2.75 -5.98 4.84
N HIS A 37 3.83 -6.07 5.60
CA HIS A 37 3.97 -7.08 6.63
C HIS A 37 4.70 -6.53 7.85
N VAL A 38 4.57 -7.24 8.96
CA VAL A 38 5.24 -6.92 10.22
C VAL A 38 6.19 -8.07 10.55
N THR A 39 7.44 -7.77 10.83
CA THR A 39 8.45 -8.73 11.30
C THR A 39 8.85 -8.41 12.74
N ASP A 40 9.04 -9.47 13.52
CA ASP A 40 9.65 -9.36 14.84
C ASP A 40 11.15 -9.11 14.66
N LEU A 41 11.66 -8.03 15.25
CA LEU A 41 13.09 -7.79 15.31
C LEU A 41 13.69 -8.56 16.49
N PRO A 42 14.88 -9.15 16.33
CA PRO A 42 15.57 -9.75 17.45
C PRO A 42 15.86 -8.68 18.51
N ALA A 43 15.71 -9.05 19.77
CA ALA A 43 16.03 -8.16 20.88
C ALA A 43 17.48 -7.67 20.75
N THR A 44 17.66 -6.35 20.79
CA THR A 44 18.99 -5.77 20.90
C THR A 44 19.53 -6.13 22.29
N LEU A 45 20.67 -6.82 22.34
CA LEU A 45 21.37 -7.12 23.59
C LEU A 45 21.68 -5.78 24.27
N SER A 46 21.08 -5.55 25.43
CA SER A 46 21.40 -4.45 26.31
C SER A 46 22.45 -4.94 27.30
N ASP A 47 23.59 -4.24 27.41
CA ASP A 47 24.61 -4.53 28.41
C ASP A 47 24.15 -4.18 29.84
N ASP A 48 23.04 -3.44 29.98
CA ASP A 48 22.40 -3.18 31.26
C ASP A 48 21.53 -4.35 31.71
N ALA A 49 21.98 -5.05 32.75
CA ALA A 49 21.46 -6.31 33.29
C ALA A 49 20.04 -6.27 33.91
N ALA A 50 19.16 -5.35 33.51
CA ALA A 50 17.84 -5.18 34.14
C ALA A 50 16.68 -4.80 33.21
N VAL A 51 16.86 -4.76 31.88
CA VAL A 51 15.75 -4.48 30.96
C VAL A 51 15.33 -5.78 30.28
N GLU A 52 14.15 -6.28 30.61
CA GLU A 52 13.55 -7.38 29.85
C GLU A 52 13.47 -7.00 28.37
N ALA A 53 14.06 -7.85 27.52
CA ALA A 53 14.09 -7.70 26.09
C ALA A 53 12.68 -7.72 25.49
N SER A 54 12.02 -6.57 25.40
CA SER A 54 10.72 -6.47 24.72
C SER A 54 10.92 -6.67 23.21
N PRO A 55 10.20 -7.61 22.56
CA PRO A 55 10.28 -7.78 21.12
C PRO A 55 9.79 -6.51 20.41
N THR A 56 10.66 -5.93 19.59
CA THR A 56 10.34 -4.74 18.80
C THR A 56 9.82 -5.15 17.43
N LEU A 57 8.79 -4.46 16.94
CA LEU A 57 8.24 -4.73 15.62
C LEU A 57 8.84 -3.80 14.55
N LEU A 58 9.06 -4.36 13.36
CA LEU A 58 9.33 -3.61 12.12
C LEU A 58 8.16 -3.82 11.17
N ALA A 59 7.55 -2.72 10.71
CA ALA A 59 6.51 -2.78 9.71
C ALA A 59 7.05 -2.32 8.36
N THR A 60 6.90 -3.17 7.35
CA THR A 60 7.41 -2.91 6.00
C THR A 60 6.25 -2.70 5.04
N VAL A 61 6.09 -1.47 4.55
CA VAL A 61 5.11 -1.10 3.53
C VAL A 61 5.62 -1.55 2.15
N THR A 62 4.86 -2.42 1.50
CA THR A 62 5.22 -2.98 0.18
C THR A 62 4.34 -2.43 -0.94
N ALA A 63 3.09 -2.08 -0.64
CA ALA A 63 2.15 -1.60 -1.64
C ALA A 63 1.14 -0.60 -1.04
N PHE A 64 0.50 0.17 -1.91
CA PHE A 64 -0.58 1.08 -1.55
C PHE A 64 -1.68 1.07 -2.62
N LEU A 65 -2.89 1.44 -2.21
CA LEU A 65 -4.03 1.63 -3.11
C LEU A 65 -4.63 3.01 -2.86
N SER A 66 -4.60 3.90 -3.86
CA SER A 66 -5.28 5.20 -3.77
C SER A 66 -6.78 5.03 -4.01
N SER A 67 -7.61 5.59 -3.14
CA SER A 67 -9.07 5.65 -3.33
C SER A 67 -9.49 7.08 -3.74
N PRO A 68 -10.32 7.23 -4.78
CA PRO A 68 -10.94 8.52 -5.08
C PRO A 68 -12.08 8.85 -4.10
N ASP A 69 -12.67 7.84 -3.43
CA ASP A 69 -13.83 8.02 -2.55
C ASP A 69 -13.37 8.39 -1.13
N PRO A 70 -13.83 9.51 -0.54
CA PRO A 70 -13.53 9.92 0.83
C PRO A 70 -13.87 8.88 1.92
N HIS A 71 -14.73 7.89 1.62
CA HIS A 71 -15.10 6.80 2.51
C HIS A 71 -14.21 5.57 2.25
N LEU A 72 -13.14 5.45 3.03
CA LEU A 72 -12.33 4.24 3.06
C LEU A 72 -13.09 3.13 3.80
N SER A 73 -13.59 2.14 3.06
CA SER A 73 -14.07 0.89 3.65
C SER A 73 -12.98 -0.17 3.51
N ALA A 74 -12.61 -0.83 4.62
CA ALA A 74 -11.73 -1.99 4.56
C ALA A 74 -12.38 -3.19 3.83
N ALA A 75 -13.64 -3.09 3.39
CA ALA A 75 -14.28 -4.09 2.53
C ALA A 75 -13.83 -4.00 1.06
N ALA A 76 -13.19 -2.90 0.63
CA ALA A 76 -12.57 -2.77 -0.69
C ALA A 76 -11.14 -3.34 -0.74
N VAL A 77 -10.78 -4.20 0.23
CA VAL A 77 -9.49 -4.89 0.27
C VAL A 77 -9.44 -5.85 -0.91
N PRO A 78 -8.55 -5.63 -1.90
CA PRO A 78 -8.33 -6.63 -2.92
C PRO A 78 -7.88 -7.92 -2.24
N THR A 79 -8.42 -9.05 -2.71
CA THR A 79 -8.11 -10.44 -2.30
C THR A 79 -6.67 -10.87 -2.61
N HIS A 80 -5.74 -9.93 -2.66
CA HIS A 80 -4.33 -10.18 -2.83
C HIS A 80 -3.67 -10.33 -1.47
N SER A 81 -2.83 -11.35 -1.36
CA SER A 81 -2.23 -11.95 -0.16
C SER A 81 -1.39 -11.04 0.76
N ALA A 82 -1.42 -9.72 0.59
CA ALA A 82 -0.66 -8.78 1.40
C ALA A 82 -1.48 -8.33 2.63
N PRO A 83 -0.97 -8.50 3.85
CA PRO A 83 -1.62 -7.99 5.05
C PRO A 83 -1.89 -6.49 4.97
N PHE A 84 -3.05 -6.08 5.45
CA PHE A 84 -3.40 -4.68 5.63
C PHE A 84 -2.60 -4.10 6.81
N LEU A 85 -1.89 -2.99 6.59
CA LEU A 85 -1.06 -2.33 7.61
C LEU A 85 -1.66 -1.02 8.13
N GLY A 86 -2.52 -0.37 7.34
CA GLY A 86 -3.09 0.91 7.69
C GLY A 86 -3.40 1.76 6.46
N TRP A 87 -3.27 3.07 6.56
CA TRP A 87 -3.72 3.97 5.50
C TRP A 87 -2.87 5.24 5.41
N PHE A 88 -3.03 6.00 4.33
CA PHE A 88 -2.35 7.26 4.10
C PHE A 88 -3.31 8.38 3.74
N SER A 89 -2.92 9.61 4.05
CA SER A 89 -3.55 10.83 3.56
C SER A 89 -2.48 11.77 3.03
N ALA A 90 -2.74 12.39 1.89
CA ALA A 90 -1.87 13.39 1.29
C ALA A 90 -2.65 14.69 1.06
N ARG A 91 -2.21 15.78 1.68
CA ARG A 91 -2.92 17.06 1.72
C ARG A 91 -2.00 18.21 1.29
N ARG A 92 -2.51 19.12 0.48
CA ARG A 92 -1.74 20.29 0.03
C ARG A 92 -1.90 21.43 1.03
N ARG A 93 -0.83 22.20 1.23
CA ARG A 93 -0.82 23.42 2.04
C ARG A 93 -1.35 23.20 3.46
N SER A 94 -0.92 22.10 4.07
CA SER A 94 -1.42 21.68 5.39
C SER A 94 -0.27 21.33 6.33
N PRO A 95 -0.42 21.53 7.65
CA PRO A 95 0.59 21.10 8.60
C PRO A 95 0.71 19.57 8.66
N LEU A 96 1.91 19.06 8.94
CA LEU A 96 2.22 17.65 9.21
C LEU A 96 1.68 17.16 10.58
N ARG A 97 0.39 17.40 10.84
CA ARG A 97 -0.32 16.87 12.00
C ARG A 97 -1.63 16.18 11.58
N PRO A 98 -2.00 15.06 12.23
CA PRO A 98 -3.30 14.46 12.03
C PRO A 98 -4.43 15.44 12.42
N SER A 99 -5.50 15.40 11.64
CA SER A 99 -6.74 16.13 11.80
C SER A 99 -7.78 15.26 12.49
N MET A 100 -8.87 15.88 12.93
CA MET A 100 -9.99 15.16 13.56
C MET A 100 -10.65 14.15 12.61
N ARG A 101 -10.72 14.45 11.31
CA ARG A 101 -11.18 13.48 10.30
C ARG A 101 -10.28 12.25 10.25
N GLU A 102 -8.96 12.44 10.20
CA GLU A 102 -8.00 11.33 10.16
C GLU A 102 -8.05 10.52 11.46
N PHE A 103 -8.25 11.17 12.60
CA PHE A 103 -8.44 10.49 13.88
C PHE A 103 -9.66 9.55 13.88
N SER A 104 -10.82 10.05 13.48
CA SER A 104 -12.06 9.26 13.43
C SER A 104 -11.96 8.10 12.44
N LEU A 105 -11.39 8.35 11.25
CA LEU A 105 -11.18 7.31 10.23
C LEU A 105 -10.21 6.23 10.70
N THR A 106 -9.10 6.62 11.32
CA THR A 106 -8.10 5.69 11.87
C THR A 106 -8.71 4.83 12.97
N THR A 107 -9.51 5.42 13.86
CA THR A 107 -10.23 4.68 14.90
C THR A 107 -11.17 3.64 14.29
N SER A 108 -11.97 4.04 13.29
CA SER A 108 -12.89 3.13 12.60
C SER A 108 -12.15 1.99 11.88
N LEU A 109 -11.12 2.31 11.09
CA LEU A 109 -10.37 1.32 10.32
C LEU A 109 -9.56 0.37 11.20
N SER A 110 -8.98 0.88 12.29
CA SER A 110 -8.24 0.05 13.25
C SER A 110 -9.16 -1.00 13.91
N SER A 111 -10.40 -0.62 14.24
CA SER A 111 -11.39 -1.55 14.79
C SER A 111 -11.85 -2.61 13.78
N GLN A 112 -11.95 -2.24 12.50
CA GLN A 112 -12.34 -3.14 11.42
C GLN A 112 -11.22 -4.13 11.02
N SER A 113 -9.96 -3.74 11.23
CA SER A 113 -8.78 -4.54 10.89
C SER A 113 -8.46 -5.64 11.90
N GLN A 114 -9.07 -5.64 13.09
CA GLN A 114 -8.78 -6.63 14.12
C GLN A 114 -9.37 -8.00 13.71
N SER A 115 -8.51 -8.81 13.11
CA SER A 115 -8.73 -10.23 12.83
C SER A 115 -9.02 -11.00 14.14
N PRO A 116 -9.80 -12.10 14.10
CA PRO A 116 -10.06 -12.94 15.27
C PRO A 116 -8.82 -13.64 15.85
N ASN A 117 -7.62 -13.46 15.28
CA ASN A 117 -6.38 -13.98 15.84
C ASN A 117 -5.81 -13.06 16.93
N PRO A 118 -5.29 -13.60 18.04
CA PRO A 118 -5.02 -12.88 19.29
C PRO A 118 -3.75 -11.98 19.28
N LYS A 119 -3.13 -11.72 18.13
CA LYS A 119 -1.94 -10.86 18.07
C LYS A 119 -2.30 -9.44 17.62
N PRO A 120 -2.12 -8.42 18.48
CA PRO A 120 -2.28 -7.02 18.07
C PRO A 120 -1.28 -6.67 16.98
N SER A 121 -1.78 -6.32 15.78
CA SER A 121 -0.96 -5.80 14.69
C SER A 121 -0.95 -4.26 14.74
N PRO A 122 0.22 -3.60 14.69
CA PRO A 122 0.29 -2.14 14.75
C PRO A 122 -0.44 -1.51 13.55
N PHE A 123 -1.27 -0.49 13.81
CA PHE A 123 -1.99 0.24 12.77
C PHE A 123 -1.23 1.50 12.37
N ILE A 124 -0.89 1.63 11.09
CA ILE A 124 -0.01 2.69 10.59
C ILE A 124 -0.81 3.78 9.87
N PHE A 125 -0.45 5.04 10.13
CA PHE A 125 -0.95 6.18 9.39
C PHE A 125 0.20 6.97 8.78
N LEU A 126 0.20 7.14 7.46
CA LEU A 126 1.18 7.95 6.74
C LEU A 126 0.55 9.27 6.26
N LEU A 127 1.11 10.39 6.69
CA LEU A 127 0.69 11.72 6.26
C LEU A 127 1.70 12.32 5.32
N LEU A 128 1.28 12.68 4.12
CA LEU A 128 2.05 13.50 3.18
C LEU A 128 1.46 14.91 3.16
N ALA A 129 2.32 15.92 3.17
CA ALA A 129 1.90 17.30 3.08
C ALA A 129 2.83 18.13 2.19
N SER A 130 2.26 19.13 1.53
CA SER A 130 3.05 20.24 0.99
C SER A 130 2.95 21.43 1.95
N PRO A 131 4.03 22.20 2.15
CA PRO A 131 3.98 23.35 3.03
C PRO A 131 3.01 24.42 2.48
N PRO A 132 2.42 25.24 3.37
CA PRO A 132 1.48 26.29 2.97
C PRO A 132 2.16 27.44 2.21
N SER A 133 3.44 27.68 2.47
CA SER A 133 4.26 28.71 1.84
C SER A 133 5.39 28.06 1.03
N ASP A 134 5.11 27.65 -0.20
CA ASP A 134 6.14 27.16 -1.13
C ASP A 134 6.31 28.20 -2.24
N PRO A 135 7.52 28.76 -2.44
CA PRO A 135 7.79 29.62 -3.59
C PRO A 135 7.67 28.82 -4.89
N SER A 136 7.26 29.44 -5.99
CA SER A 136 6.91 28.76 -7.25
C SER A 136 8.00 27.93 -7.93
N HIS A 137 9.25 27.99 -7.44
CA HIS A 137 10.42 27.31 -8.01
C HIS A 137 10.97 26.17 -7.14
N ILE A 138 10.44 25.98 -5.92
CA ILE A 138 10.81 24.87 -5.03
C ILE A 138 9.53 24.08 -4.73
N HIS A 139 9.63 22.75 -4.83
CA HIS A 139 8.55 21.85 -4.45
C HIS A 139 9.02 21.01 -3.27
N THR A 140 8.43 21.26 -2.11
CA THR A 140 8.77 20.52 -0.89
C THR A 140 7.72 19.45 -0.63
N HIS A 141 8.16 18.18 -0.60
CA HIS A 141 7.33 17.04 -0.24
C HIS A 141 7.66 16.58 1.18
N GLU A 142 6.81 16.92 2.13
CA GLU A 142 6.97 16.51 3.51
C GLU A 142 6.13 15.25 3.78
N TYR A 143 6.67 14.34 4.59
CA TYR A 143 5.94 13.14 5.02
C TYR A 143 6.25 12.81 6.47
N ARG A 144 5.26 12.24 7.17
CA ARG A 144 5.39 11.79 8.55
C ARG A 144 4.58 10.52 8.77
N ALA A 145 5.18 9.53 9.40
CA ALA A 145 4.53 8.28 9.72
C ALA A 145 4.15 8.24 11.21
N PHE A 146 3.02 7.63 11.50
CA PHE A 146 2.47 7.49 12.84
C PHE A 146 2.04 6.04 13.08
N GLN A 147 2.25 5.55 14.29
CA GLN A 147 1.54 4.38 14.82
C GLN A 147 0.30 4.89 15.55
N PHE A 148 -0.85 4.28 15.28
CA PHE A 148 -2.07 4.51 16.04
C PHE A 148 -2.19 3.43 17.12
N CYS A 149 -2.05 3.83 18.38
CA CYS A 149 -2.16 2.94 19.53
C CYS A 149 -2.89 3.68 20.67
N GLY A 150 -3.75 2.98 21.41
CA GLY A 150 -4.47 3.56 22.55
C GLY A 150 -5.28 4.82 22.23
N GLY A 151 -5.79 4.94 21.00
CA GLY A 151 -6.52 6.13 20.55
C GLY A 151 -5.65 7.37 20.39
N ARG A 152 -4.35 7.22 20.09
CA ARG A 152 -3.41 8.34 19.90
C ARG A 152 -2.50 8.07 18.71
N PHE A 153 -2.02 9.14 18.07
CA PHE A 153 -1.00 9.06 17.03
C PHE A 153 0.38 9.28 17.63
N GLU A 154 1.21 8.25 17.56
CA GLU A 154 2.60 8.31 17.98
C GLU A 154 3.51 8.41 16.75
N PRO A 155 4.29 9.49 16.58
CA PRO A 155 5.23 9.60 15.47
C PRO A 155 6.25 8.46 15.50
N ARG A 156 6.48 7.81 14.36
CA ARG A 156 7.48 6.76 14.19
C ARG A 156 8.43 7.11 13.04
N SER A 157 9.68 6.69 13.18
CA SER A 157 10.70 6.88 12.15
C SER A 157 10.34 6.09 10.90
N LEU A 158 10.35 6.75 9.74
CA LEU A 158 10.17 6.13 8.42
C LEU A 158 11.54 5.89 7.77
N ASP A 159 11.89 4.63 7.55
CA ASP A 159 13.06 4.22 6.81
C ASP A 159 12.78 4.14 5.32
N VAL A 160 13.64 4.74 4.51
CA VAL A 160 13.58 4.58 3.06
C VAL A 160 14.69 3.64 2.63
N VAL A 161 14.29 2.41 2.32
CA VAL A 161 15.21 1.35 1.91
C VAL A 161 15.88 1.73 0.59
N ASN A 162 17.21 1.77 0.58
CA ASN A 162 18.06 2.13 -0.55
C ASN A 162 19.30 1.23 -0.61
N ILE A 163 20.03 1.21 -1.73
CA ILE A 163 21.22 0.37 -1.96
C ILE A 163 22.50 1.03 -1.39
N GLY A 164 22.37 2.12 -0.63
CA GLY A 164 23.50 2.88 -0.09
C GLY A 164 24.35 2.08 0.91
N PRO A 165 25.48 2.65 1.37
CA PRO A 165 26.42 1.96 2.26
C PRO A 165 25.78 1.40 3.55
N ALA A 166 24.76 2.06 4.08
CA ALA A 166 24.01 1.62 5.25
C ALA A 166 23.23 0.30 5.02
N PHE A 167 22.95 -0.05 3.76
CA PHE A 167 22.29 -1.30 3.40
C PHE A 167 23.25 -2.50 3.44
N ARG A 168 24.58 -2.28 3.42
CA ARG A 168 25.57 -3.37 3.39
C ARG A 168 25.50 -4.30 4.60
N GLY A 169 25.10 -3.79 5.77
CA GLY A 169 24.92 -4.61 6.97
C GLY A 169 23.82 -5.68 6.81
N HIS A 170 22.88 -5.49 5.88
CA HIS A 170 21.77 -6.42 5.65
C HIS A 170 22.15 -7.61 4.77
N TYR A 171 23.33 -7.60 4.11
CA TYR A 171 23.81 -8.76 3.35
C TYR A 171 24.03 -10.00 4.23
N GLY A 172 24.27 -9.81 5.54
CA GLY A 172 24.46 -10.89 6.51
C GLY A 172 23.15 -11.51 7.03
N ALA A 173 22.00 -10.84 6.82
CA ALA A 173 20.69 -11.28 7.32
C ALA A 173 19.57 -10.81 6.38
N PHE A 174 19.46 -11.48 5.22
CA PHE A 174 18.39 -11.20 4.27
C PHE A 174 17.06 -11.80 4.74
N SER A 175 16.13 -10.94 5.14
CA SER A 175 14.71 -11.30 5.16
C SER A 175 14.08 -10.89 3.82
N PRO A 176 13.46 -11.81 3.07
CA PRO A 176 12.80 -11.44 1.81
C PRO A 176 11.65 -10.46 2.08
N SER A 177 11.64 -9.33 1.37
CA SER A 177 10.56 -8.33 1.47
C SER A 177 9.25 -8.81 0.84
N SER A 178 9.33 -9.86 0.02
CA SER A 178 8.18 -10.52 -0.58
C SER A 178 7.63 -11.54 0.43
N PRO A 179 6.37 -11.40 0.89
CA PRO A 179 5.76 -12.44 1.69
C PRO A 179 5.72 -13.72 0.86
N LEU A 180 6.03 -14.85 1.49
CA LEU A 180 5.74 -16.14 0.88
C LEU A 180 4.24 -16.22 0.59
N PRO A 181 3.81 -16.86 -0.51
CA PRO A 181 2.40 -17.14 -0.72
C PRO A 181 1.80 -17.72 0.56
N PRO A 182 0.58 -17.34 0.95
CA PRO A 182 -0.05 -17.81 2.18
C PRO A 182 -0.35 -19.30 2.02
N LEU A 183 0.65 -20.13 2.33
CA LEU A 183 0.50 -21.56 2.42
C LEU A 183 -0.13 -21.83 3.78
N ARG A 184 -1.18 -22.66 3.79
CA ARG A 184 -1.71 -23.18 5.04
C ARG A 184 -0.69 -24.18 5.56
N TYR A 185 0.33 -23.67 6.25
CA TYR A 185 1.19 -24.50 7.07
C TYR A 185 0.28 -25.10 8.15
N GLY A 186 -0.10 -26.37 7.95
CA GLY A 186 -0.78 -27.14 8.99
C GLY A 186 0.07 -27.14 10.26
N PRO A 187 -0.54 -27.28 11.44
CA PRO A 187 0.19 -27.25 12.70
C PRO A 187 1.38 -28.22 12.67
N PRO A 188 2.51 -27.84 13.30
CA PRO A 188 3.70 -28.68 13.34
C PRO A 188 3.31 -30.03 13.95
N ARG A 189 3.47 -31.08 13.13
CA ARG A 189 3.42 -32.51 13.48
C ARG A 189 2.78 -32.80 14.84
N GLY A 190 1.45 -32.64 14.93
CA GLY A 190 0.68 -33.20 16.03
C GLY A 190 0.91 -34.71 16.08
N SER A 191 1.05 -35.25 17.30
CA SER A 191 1.28 -36.64 17.69
C SER A 191 1.12 -37.71 16.59
N PRO A 192 2.05 -38.67 16.45
CA PRO A 192 1.95 -39.79 15.50
C PRO A 192 0.75 -40.73 15.70
N MET A 193 -0.13 -40.47 16.67
CA MET A 193 -1.29 -41.30 17.03
C MET A 193 -2.60 -40.55 16.77
N SER A 194 -2.97 -40.39 15.51
CA SER A 194 -4.38 -40.23 15.10
C SER A 194 -4.56 -40.92 13.75
N ASP A 195 -5.20 -42.08 13.77
CA ASP A 195 -5.37 -42.98 12.62
C ASP A 195 -6.56 -42.55 11.74
N ASP A 196 -6.50 -41.32 11.23
CA ASP A 196 -7.49 -40.81 10.26
C ASP A 196 -6.86 -40.73 8.87
N GLY A 197 -6.91 -41.86 8.15
CA GLY A 197 -6.26 -42.04 6.85
C GLY A 197 -6.76 -41.08 5.75
N GLU A 198 -8.01 -40.63 5.84
CA GLU A 198 -8.63 -39.72 4.88
C GLU A 198 -8.13 -38.27 5.05
N GLU A 199 -7.97 -37.82 6.29
CA GLU A 199 -7.42 -36.49 6.60
C GLU A 199 -5.94 -36.41 6.20
N ARG A 200 -5.19 -37.50 6.40
CA ARG A 200 -3.78 -37.60 6.00
C ARG A 200 -3.59 -37.54 4.48
N LEU A 201 -4.47 -38.17 3.70
CA LEU A 201 -4.44 -38.09 2.23
C LEU A 201 -4.82 -36.69 1.72
N GLY A 202 -5.82 -36.05 2.34
CA GLY A 202 -6.20 -34.66 2.05
C GLY A 202 -5.05 -33.68 2.30
N ARG A 203 -4.35 -33.83 3.44
CA ARG A 203 -3.16 -33.03 3.79
C ARG A 203 -2.01 -33.28 2.80
N LEU A 204 -1.77 -34.52 2.38
CA LEU A 204 -0.71 -34.85 1.42
C LEU A 204 -1.01 -34.29 0.01
N LYS A 205 -2.27 -34.39 -0.45
CA LYS A 205 -2.72 -33.76 -1.71
C LYS A 205 -2.59 -32.25 -1.67
N GLN A 206 -2.93 -31.62 -0.55
CA GLN A 206 -2.80 -30.18 -0.36
C GLN A 206 -1.33 -29.75 -0.33
N ALA A 207 -0.48 -30.48 0.39
CA ALA A 207 0.97 -30.24 0.40
C ALA A 207 1.58 -30.38 -1.00
N ALA A 208 1.17 -31.38 -1.78
CA ALA A 208 1.62 -31.53 -3.17
C ALA A 208 1.14 -30.39 -4.07
N LYS A 209 -0.09 -29.89 -3.85
CA LYS A 209 -0.63 -28.72 -4.57
C LYS A 209 0.13 -27.44 -4.20
N ASP A 210 0.48 -27.27 -2.94
CA ASP A 210 1.22 -26.11 -2.44
C ASP A 210 2.67 -26.15 -2.90
N GLN A 211 3.31 -27.32 -2.92
CA GLN A 211 4.64 -27.51 -3.50
C GLN A 211 4.65 -27.12 -4.98
N ARG A 212 3.68 -27.57 -5.78
CA ARG A 212 3.56 -27.20 -7.20
C ARG A 212 3.46 -25.68 -7.42
N LYS A 213 2.75 -24.97 -6.53
CA LYS A 213 2.67 -23.50 -6.60
C LYS A 213 4.01 -22.87 -6.28
N LEU A 214 4.72 -23.35 -5.27
CA LEU A 214 6.06 -22.88 -4.93
C LEU A 214 7.03 -23.13 -6.09
N ASP A 215 7.01 -24.32 -6.67
CA ASP A 215 7.89 -24.68 -7.79
C ASP A 215 7.62 -23.78 -9.01
N ALA A 216 6.35 -23.46 -9.30
CA ALA A 216 5.99 -22.52 -10.35
C ALA A 216 6.47 -21.08 -10.06
N CYS A 217 6.40 -20.63 -8.79
CA CYS A 217 6.92 -19.33 -8.38
C CYS A 217 8.47 -19.28 -8.44
N ALA A 218 9.13 -20.39 -8.13
CA ALA A 218 10.57 -20.54 -8.13
C ALA A 218 11.13 -20.98 -9.49
N ASP A 219 10.35 -20.95 -10.56
CA ASP A 219 10.79 -21.41 -11.88
C ASP A 219 12.02 -20.63 -12.37
N GLY A 220 13.11 -21.38 -12.59
CA GLY A 220 14.45 -20.87 -12.91
C GLY A 220 15.33 -20.48 -11.70
N PHE A 221 14.78 -20.52 -10.48
CA PHE A 221 15.42 -20.13 -9.22
C PHE A 221 15.29 -21.24 -8.15
N ASP A 222 15.26 -22.51 -8.57
CA ASP A 222 15.05 -23.64 -7.67
C ASP A 222 16.18 -23.80 -6.65
N VAL A 223 15.83 -24.28 -5.45
CA VAL A 223 16.77 -24.44 -4.33
C VAL A 223 17.89 -25.43 -4.68
N GLY A 224 17.62 -26.44 -5.51
CA GLY A 224 18.62 -27.40 -5.96
C GLY A 224 19.69 -26.78 -6.85
N ARG A 225 19.31 -25.89 -7.77
CA ARG A 225 20.22 -25.08 -8.60
C ARG A 225 21.02 -24.11 -7.75
N LEU A 226 20.39 -23.41 -6.79
CA LEU A 226 21.11 -22.54 -5.86
C LEU A 226 22.12 -23.33 -5.00
N SER A 227 21.75 -24.52 -4.52
CA SER A 227 22.62 -25.38 -3.71
C SER A 227 23.86 -25.84 -4.49
N ARG A 228 23.72 -26.12 -5.79
CA ARG A 228 24.86 -26.45 -6.67
C ARG A 228 25.80 -25.26 -6.86
N MET A 229 25.28 -24.03 -6.80
CA MET A 229 26.09 -22.82 -6.89
C MET A 229 26.83 -22.50 -5.58
N MET A 230 26.27 -22.82 -4.40
CA MET A 230 26.88 -22.48 -3.10
C MET A 230 27.61 -23.66 -2.40
N GLY A 231 27.75 -24.81 -3.07
CA GLY A 231 28.32 -26.05 -2.50
C GLY A 231 29.72 -26.42 -3.00
N SER A 232 30.23 -27.57 -2.56
CA SER A 232 31.55 -28.11 -2.98
C SER A 232 31.65 -28.45 -4.47
N GLU A 233 30.52 -28.44 -5.20
CA GLU A 233 30.43 -28.63 -6.65
C GLU A 233 30.56 -27.32 -7.46
N ALA A 234 30.69 -26.17 -6.77
CA ALA A 234 30.71 -24.84 -7.37
C ALA A 234 32.04 -24.51 -8.09
N LYS A 235 32.32 -25.19 -9.21
CA LYS A 235 33.48 -24.86 -10.06
C LYS A 235 33.28 -23.59 -10.90
N SER A 236 32.03 -23.11 -11.05
CA SER A 236 31.64 -21.92 -11.82
C SER A 236 30.55 -21.10 -11.11
N TYR A 237 30.82 -20.68 -9.85
CA TYR A 237 29.89 -19.89 -9.05
C TYR A 237 29.45 -18.59 -9.75
N THR A 238 30.38 -17.92 -10.43
CA THR A 238 30.16 -16.62 -11.08
C THR A 238 29.23 -16.74 -12.29
N GLU A 239 29.44 -17.73 -13.16
CA GLU A 239 28.61 -17.95 -14.35
C GLU A 239 27.16 -18.28 -13.97
N GLY A 240 26.97 -19.17 -12.99
CA GLY A 240 25.62 -19.51 -12.51
C GLY A 240 24.88 -18.31 -11.93
N LEU A 241 25.61 -17.40 -11.25
CA LEU A 241 25.03 -16.19 -10.67
C LEU A 241 24.71 -15.15 -11.74
N GLU A 242 25.58 -14.98 -12.73
CA GLU A 242 25.35 -14.13 -13.90
C GLU A 242 24.13 -14.59 -14.70
N GLU A 243 23.99 -15.89 -14.96
CA GLU A 243 22.80 -16.45 -15.60
C GLU A 243 21.51 -16.17 -14.80
N LEU A 244 21.60 -16.25 -13.46
CA LEU A 244 20.47 -15.97 -12.57
C LEU A 244 20.02 -14.52 -12.67
N TYR A 245 20.97 -13.59 -12.59
CA TYR A 245 20.71 -12.16 -12.75
C TYR A 245 20.16 -11.86 -14.14
N GLN A 246 20.71 -12.47 -15.20
CA GLN A 246 20.22 -12.27 -16.56
C GLN A 246 18.76 -12.70 -16.71
N LYS A 247 18.38 -13.86 -16.15
CA LYS A 247 16.97 -14.31 -16.14
C LYS A 247 16.05 -13.38 -15.36
N MET A 248 16.52 -12.84 -14.23
CA MET A 248 15.75 -11.87 -13.45
C MET A 248 15.53 -10.57 -14.23
N LEU A 249 16.58 -10.06 -14.89
CA LEU A 249 16.49 -8.86 -15.74
C LEU A 249 15.50 -9.05 -16.88
N LEU A 250 15.53 -10.19 -17.57
CA LEU A 250 14.57 -10.53 -18.62
C LEU A 250 13.13 -10.57 -18.11
N LYS A 251 12.88 -11.11 -16.90
CA LYS A 251 11.54 -11.10 -16.28
C LYS A 251 11.08 -9.66 -15.98
N ILE A 252 11.96 -8.81 -15.47
CA ILE A 252 11.65 -7.39 -15.18
C ILE A 252 11.35 -6.63 -16.48
N GLU A 253 12.13 -6.85 -17.54
CA GLU A 253 11.92 -6.23 -18.85
C GLU A 253 10.56 -6.62 -19.45
N ASN A 254 10.22 -7.92 -19.43
CA ASN A 254 8.91 -8.39 -19.88
C ASN A 254 7.74 -7.77 -19.10
N LEU A 255 7.88 -7.65 -17.77
CA LEU A 255 6.87 -6.99 -16.93
C LEU A 255 6.76 -5.50 -17.25
N THR A 256 7.89 -4.84 -17.50
CA THR A 256 7.93 -3.41 -17.85
C THR A 256 7.21 -3.16 -19.16
N CYS A 257 7.49 -3.96 -20.19
CA CYS A 257 6.79 -3.89 -21.48
C CYS A 257 5.27 -4.13 -21.33
N LEU A 258 4.86 -5.07 -20.49
CA LEU A 258 3.45 -5.33 -20.21
C LEU A 258 2.79 -4.14 -19.49
N VAL A 259 3.46 -3.54 -18.50
CA VAL A 259 2.95 -2.36 -17.77
C VAL A 259 2.85 -1.15 -18.69
N GLU A 260 3.80 -0.95 -19.59
CA GLU A 260 3.76 0.13 -20.59
C GLU A 260 2.56 -0.04 -21.53
N LYS A 261 2.41 -1.24 -22.13
CA LYS A 261 1.28 -1.56 -23.01
C LYS A 261 -0.07 -1.37 -22.32
N THR A 262 -0.21 -1.86 -21.10
CA THR A 262 -1.46 -1.72 -20.32
C THR A 262 -1.72 -0.28 -19.89
N SER A 263 -0.68 0.48 -19.55
CA SER A 263 -0.81 1.92 -19.25
C SER A 263 -1.27 2.72 -20.47
N ALA A 264 -0.74 2.41 -21.66
CA ALA A 264 -1.19 3.02 -22.92
C ALA A 264 -2.68 2.75 -23.17
N MET A 265 -3.13 1.51 -22.99
CA MET A 265 -4.54 1.15 -23.13
C MET A 265 -5.45 1.90 -22.14
N VAL A 266 -5.01 2.08 -20.88
CA VAL A 266 -5.78 2.87 -19.88
C VAL A 266 -5.85 4.34 -20.28
N LEU A 267 -4.76 4.93 -20.78
CA LEU A 267 -4.76 6.31 -21.26
C LEU A 267 -5.69 6.50 -22.47
N GLU A 268 -5.68 5.58 -23.43
CA GLU A 268 -6.62 5.57 -24.56
C GLU A 268 -8.08 5.50 -24.07
N GLN A 269 -8.37 4.63 -23.10
CA GLN A 269 -9.71 4.51 -22.52
C GLN A 269 -10.17 5.77 -21.79
N LEU A 270 -9.29 6.41 -21.01
CA LEU A 270 -9.58 7.69 -20.34
C LEU A 270 -9.81 8.80 -21.37
N MET A 271 -9.03 8.83 -22.45
CA MET A 271 -9.22 9.79 -23.54
C MET A 271 -10.55 9.58 -24.25
N TRP A 272 -10.95 8.33 -24.53
CA TRP A 272 -12.23 8.02 -25.16
C TRP A 272 -13.43 8.35 -24.23
N SER A 273 -13.29 8.10 -22.93
CA SER A 273 -14.34 8.42 -21.94
C SER A 273 -14.53 9.94 -21.78
N ALA A 274 -13.46 10.73 -21.88
CA ALA A 274 -13.53 12.18 -21.89
C ALA A 274 -14.13 12.79 -23.18
N VAL A 275 -14.24 11.99 -24.26
CA VAL A 275 -14.75 12.41 -25.58
C VAL A 275 -16.24 12.06 -25.77
N THR A 276 -16.91 11.43 -24.79
CA THR A 276 -18.35 11.09 -24.83
C THR A 276 -19.16 11.97 -23.84
N PRO A 277 -20.50 12.11 -24.01
CA PRO A 277 -21.22 13.37 -24.20
C PRO A 277 -21.51 14.21 -22.94
N ASP A 278 -20.69 14.18 -21.89
CA ASP A 278 -20.93 15.02 -20.70
C ASP A 278 -20.52 16.48 -20.90
N VAL A 279 -19.53 16.73 -21.77
CA VAL A 279 -19.21 18.08 -22.24
C VAL A 279 -20.31 18.60 -23.17
N VAL A 280 -20.94 17.72 -23.95
CA VAL A 280 -22.07 18.07 -24.85
C VAL A 280 -23.36 18.26 -24.05
N MET A 281 -23.60 17.49 -22.98
CA MET A 281 -24.72 17.68 -22.05
C MET A 281 -24.55 18.96 -21.24
N SER A 282 -23.37 19.24 -20.71
CA SER A 282 -23.11 20.47 -19.95
C SER A 282 -23.22 21.72 -20.86
N ALA A 283 -22.72 21.63 -22.09
CA ALA A 283 -22.90 22.67 -23.10
C ALA A 283 -24.38 22.80 -23.54
N LYS A 284 -25.12 21.69 -23.72
CA LYS A 284 -26.56 21.73 -24.03
C LYS A 284 -27.42 22.22 -22.87
N ILE A 285 -27.05 21.95 -21.61
CA ILE A 285 -27.75 22.45 -20.43
C ILE A 285 -27.50 23.95 -20.30
N ALA A 286 -26.28 24.43 -20.55
CA ALA A 286 -25.95 25.86 -20.61
C ALA A 286 -26.60 26.58 -21.81
N GLU A 287 -26.82 25.89 -22.93
CA GLU A 287 -27.51 26.45 -24.10
C GLU A 287 -29.04 26.46 -23.90
N LYS A 288 -29.58 25.51 -23.13
CA LYS A 288 -31.02 25.37 -22.84
C LYS A 288 -31.47 26.17 -21.61
N THR A 289 -30.54 26.58 -20.75
CA THR A 289 -30.76 27.59 -19.69
C THR A 289 -30.16 28.89 -20.20
N HIS A 290 -30.98 29.80 -20.73
CA HIS A 290 -30.55 31.09 -21.30
C HIS A 290 -29.87 31.97 -20.22
N CYS A 291 -28.61 31.66 -19.89
CA CYS A 291 -27.81 32.32 -18.87
C CYS A 291 -26.67 33.05 -19.57
N GLN A 292 -26.78 34.38 -19.65
CA GLN A 292 -25.66 35.21 -20.07
C GLN A 292 -24.87 35.65 -18.83
N PHE A 293 -23.55 35.47 -18.89
CA PHE A 293 -22.62 36.12 -17.98
C PHE A 293 -22.34 37.53 -18.49
N ASP A 294 -22.63 38.53 -17.66
CA ASP A 294 -22.17 39.90 -17.88
C ASP A 294 -20.66 40.00 -17.54
N PRO A 295 -19.84 40.82 -18.22
CA PRO A 295 -18.41 41.03 -17.95
C PRO A 295 -18.03 41.40 -16.51
N SER A 296 -19.00 41.66 -15.62
CA SER A 296 -18.82 41.87 -14.19
C SER A 296 -18.88 40.58 -13.33
N GLY A 297 -19.17 39.41 -13.93
CA GLY A 297 -19.17 38.11 -13.26
C GLY A 297 -20.45 37.75 -12.50
N LYS A 298 -21.55 38.50 -12.66
CA LYS A 298 -22.87 38.14 -12.10
C LYS A 298 -23.72 37.33 -13.10
N LEU A 299 -24.31 36.25 -12.60
CA LEU A 299 -25.30 35.41 -13.29
C LEU A 299 -26.70 36.03 -13.15
N THR A 300 -27.35 36.30 -14.28
CA THR A 300 -28.79 36.66 -14.32
C THR A 300 -29.56 35.62 -15.13
N PHE A 301 -30.59 35.03 -14.52
CA PHE A 301 -31.48 34.07 -15.16
C PHE A 301 -32.61 34.80 -15.92
N GLY A 302 -32.81 34.45 -17.19
CA GLY A 302 -33.94 34.95 -17.99
C GLY A 302 -35.28 34.38 -17.53
N ASN A 303 -36.30 35.23 -17.50
CA ASN A 303 -37.65 34.95 -16.99
C ASN A 303 -38.36 33.78 -17.70
N PHE A 304 -38.22 32.57 -17.18
CA PHE A 304 -39.23 31.51 -17.30
C PHE A 304 -39.11 30.57 -16.10
N VAL A 305 -39.72 30.97 -14.98
CA VAL A 305 -39.69 30.23 -13.72
C VAL A 305 -40.80 29.17 -13.75
N ASP A 306 -40.40 27.90 -13.89
CA ASP A 306 -41.25 26.78 -13.49
C ASP A 306 -41.23 26.71 -11.96
N LYS A 307 -42.34 27.08 -11.32
CA LYS A 307 -42.49 27.29 -9.85
C LYS A 307 -42.18 26.07 -8.98
N ARG A 308 -41.82 24.93 -9.56
CA ARG A 308 -41.35 23.75 -8.83
C ARG A 308 -39.87 23.79 -8.44
N LEU A 309 -39.05 24.61 -9.11
CA LEU A 309 -37.60 24.70 -8.81
C LEU A 309 -37.27 25.71 -7.69
N GLU A 310 -38.10 26.74 -7.46
CA GLU A 310 -37.91 27.66 -6.32
C GLU A 310 -38.08 26.95 -4.97
N SER A 311 -39.02 26.00 -4.87
CA SER A 311 -39.25 25.22 -3.64
C SER A 311 -38.10 24.27 -3.28
N LEU A 312 -37.26 23.87 -4.25
CA LEU A 312 -36.10 23.01 -4.00
C LEU A 312 -34.85 23.81 -3.62
N ALA A 313 -34.79 25.10 -4.00
CA ALA A 313 -33.69 25.99 -3.64
C ALA A 313 -33.82 26.52 -2.20
N GLU A 314 -35.04 26.74 -1.69
CA GLU A 314 -35.23 27.19 -0.29
C GLU A 314 -35.01 26.07 0.74
N ALA A 315 -35.11 24.79 0.35
CA ALA A 315 -34.86 23.66 1.26
C ALA A 315 -33.38 23.31 1.45
N LEU A 316 -32.46 23.98 0.75
CA LEU A 316 -31.01 23.73 0.79
C LEU A 316 -30.22 24.81 1.55
N VAL A 317 -30.91 25.73 2.24
CA VAL A 317 -30.29 26.82 3.02
C VAL A 317 -30.62 26.76 4.53
N GLU A 318 -31.27 25.70 5.03
CA GLU A 318 -31.27 25.36 6.47
C GLU A 318 -30.42 24.11 6.76
#